data_AF-A0A920LEJ3-F1
#
_entry.id   AF-A0A920LEJ3-F1
#
_cell.length_a   1.000
_cell.length_b   1.000
_cell.length_c   1.000
_cell.angle_alpha   90.00
_cell.angle_beta   90.00
_cell.angle_gamma   90.00
#
_symmetry.space_group_name_H-M   'P 1'
#
loop_
_entity.id
_entity.type
_entity.pdbx_description
1 polymer ?
#
loop_
_entity_poly.entity_id
_entity_poly.type
_entity_poly.pdbx_seq_one_letter_code
_entity_poly.pdbx_strand_id
1 'polypeptide(L)'
;MFVGTGVRAYEAGEVWHLFGSKSWHAYFKIPIRNFDEISFDKYSTMVIVSGDYKFNDLQIKKIKDWASRGNTIISIGSGSKFLIDNQIVEEELLHSDNNSDNDLYLPYVDASNNSGKEQIGGIILRTNVDLTHPLGFGLEDTNLPVYKNNTIWIKPSKNRYSSVVRYTRDPLIDGFITDNNHKKLKSTVSLLVSKIGEGRAIMFADNPNFRGAWYGTNRLFLNAILLGDKIDIP
;
A
#
# COMPACT_ATOMS: atom_id res chain seq x y z
N MET A 1 6.09 -13.13 3.41
CA MET A 1 6.08 -11.75 3.96
C MET A 1 7.44 -11.47 4.58
N PHE A 2 8.02 -10.30 4.32
CA PHE A 2 9.26 -9.89 4.99
C PHE A 2 9.00 -9.48 6.45
N VAL A 3 9.93 -9.83 7.33
CA VAL A 3 9.92 -9.47 8.75
C VAL A 3 11.33 -9.08 9.22
N GLY A 4 11.43 -8.50 10.42
CA GLY A 4 12.71 -8.13 11.03
C GLY A 4 13.08 -6.68 10.78
N THR A 5 14.39 -6.41 10.72
CA THR A 5 14.94 -5.05 10.71
C THR A 5 14.41 -4.21 9.56
N GLY A 6 13.90 -3.02 9.86
CA GLY A 6 13.32 -2.11 8.86
C GLY A 6 11.82 -2.31 8.63
N VAL A 7 11.24 -3.46 8.97
CA VAL A 7 9.81 -3.72 8.78
C VAL A 7 8.99 -3.12 9.93
N ARG A 8 7.85 -2.49 9.61
CA ARG A 8 6.89 -2.03 10.63
C ARG A 8 6.22 -3.23 11.29
N ALA A 9 6.65 -3.55 12.50
CA ALA A 9 6.19 -4.72 13.25
C ALA A 9 4.67 -4.76 13.46
N TYR A 10 4.01 -3.60 13.62
CA TYR A 10 2.55 -3.51 13.74
C TYR A 10 1.83 -4.06 12.51
N GLU A 11 2.19 -3.60 11.30
CA GLU A 11 1.54 -4.05 10.06
C GLU A 11 1.88 -5.51 9.75
N ALA A 12 3.12 -5.94 10.03
CA ALA A 12 3.49 -7.34 9.93
C ALA A 12 2.67 -8.22 10.88
N GLY A 13 2.40 -7.74 12.10
CA GLY A 13 1.55 -8.39 13.09
C GLY A 13 0.08 -8.46 12.67
N GLU A 14 -0.45 -7.41 12.06
CA GLU A 14 -1.82 -7.36 11.52
C GLU A 14 -2.02 -8.38 10.40
N VAL A 15 -1.08 -8.43 9.45
CA VAL A 15 -1.08 -9.43 8.37
C VAL A 15 -0.94 -10.84 8.95
N TRP A 16 -0.01 -11.04 9.89
CA TRP A 16 0.17 -12.32 10.56
C TRP A 16 -1.11 -12.79 11.27
N HIS A 17 -1.76 -11.91 12.01
CA HIS A 17 -3.01 -12.19 12.68
C HIS A 17 -4.12 -12.54 11.69
N LEU A 18 -4.24 -11.79 10.57
CA LEU A 18 -5.24 -12.07 9.55
C LEU A 18 -5.10 -13.48 8.98
N PHE A 19 -3.88 -13.92 8.69
CA PHE A 19 -3.64 -15.31 8.26
C PHE A 19 -3.95 -16.30 9.38
N GLY A 20 -3.35 -16.14 10.56
CA GLY A 20 -3.49 -17.11 11.64
C GLY A 20 -4.92 -17.29 12.17
N SER A 21 -5.76 -16.26 12.10
CA SER A 21 -7.12 -16.29 12.67
C SER A 21 -8.24 -16.49 11.66
N LYS A 22 -8.05 -16.06 10.39
CA LYS A 22 -9.15 -16.00 9.40
C LYS A 22 -8.85 -16.75 8.11
N SER A 23 -7.63 -17.26 7.89
CA SER A 23 -7.25 -17.87 6.61
C SER A 23 -6.22 -18.99 6.80
N TRP A 24 -6.62 -20.25 6.65
CA TRP A 24 -5.78 -21.45 6.90
C TRP A 24 -4.70 -21.72 5.84
N HIS A 25 -4.23 -20.70 5.13
CA HIS A 25 -3.21 -20.82 4.10
C HIS A 25 -1.80 -20.81 4.72
N ALA A 26 -0.91 -21.63 4.16
CA ALA A 26 0.50 -21.60 4.54
C ALA A 26 1.12 -20.24 4.16
N TYR A 27 1.58 -19.50 5.16
CA TYR A 27 2.35 -18.28 4.96
C TYR A 27 3.70 -18.40 5.64
N PHE A 28 4.71 -17.78 5.04
CA PHE A 28 6.08 -17.78 5.55
C PHE A 28 6.52 -16.36 5.90
N LYS A 29 7.06 -16.22 7.11
CA LYS A 29 7.72 -15.01 7.57
C LYS A 29 9.21 -15.16 7.28
N ILE A 30 9.73 -14.32 6.40
CA ILE A 30 11.14 -14.35 6.00
C ILE A 30 11.84 -13.16 6.66
N PRO A 31 12.74 -13.38 7.63
CA PRO A 31 13.59 -12.32 8.13
C PRO A 31 14.43 -11.74 7.00
N ILE A 32 14.50 -10.40 6.90
CA ILE A 32 15.28 -9.74 5.83
C ILE A 32 16.75 -10.20 5.81
N ARG A 33 17.33 -10.51 6.97
CA ARG A 33 18.70 -11.04 7.07
C ARG A 33 18.92 -12.37 6.31
N ASN A 34 17.85 -13.13 6.04
CA ASN A 34 17.89 -14.41 5.33
C ASN A 34 17.49 -14.27 3.84
N PHE A 35 17.36 -13.04 3.32
CA PHE A 35 16.88 -12.78 1.97
C PHE A 35 17.71 -13.48 0.88
N ASP A 36 19.03 -13.52 1.04
CA ASP A 36 19.94 -14.11 0.05
C ASP A 36 19.99 -15.64 0.11
N GLU A 37 19.73 -16.22 1.28
CA GLU A 37 19.79 -17.67 1.54
C GLU A 37 18.58 -18.43 1.00
N ILE A 38 17.47 -17.73 0.75
CA ILE A 38 16.19 -18.33 0.39
C ILE A 38 15.95 -18.23 -1.13
N SER A 39 15.54 -19.35 -1.73
CA SER A 39 14.98 -19.36 -3.09
C SER A 39 13.52 -18.90 -3.04
N PHE A 40 13.20 -17.88 -3.84
CA PHE A 40 11.84 -17.35 -3.95
C PHE A 40 10.95 -18.15 -4.89
N ASP A 41 11.51 -19.09 -5.65
CA ASP A 41 10.78 -19.85 -6.68
C ASP A 41 9.69 -20.77 -6.10
N LYS A 42 9.76 -21.05 -4.80
CA LYS A 42 8.75 -21.83 -4.07
C LYS A 42 7.51 -21.02 -3.67
N TYR A 43 7.54 -19.70 -3.89
CA TYR A 43 6.46 -18.79 -3.50
C TYR A 43 5.89 -18.09 -4.74
N SER A 44 4.58 -17.90 -4.75
CA SER A 44 3.86 -17.16 -5.79
C SER A 44 3.56 -15.72 -5.42
N THR A 45 3.50 -15.43 -4.10
CA THR A 45 3.08 -14.13 -3.57
C THR A 45 4.04 -13.62 -2.50
N MET A 46 4.43 -12.36 -2.62
CA MET A 46 5.32 -11.66 -1.70
C MET A 46 4.60 -10.46 -1.10
N VAL A 47 4.51 -10.40 0.24
CA VAL A 47 3.93 -9.27 0.96
C VAL A 47 5.04 -8.38 1.51
N ILE A 48 4.99 -7.09 1.17
CA ILE A 48 5.90 -6.03 1.60
C ILE A 48 5.07 -4.96 2.33
N VAL A 49 5.06 -5.00 3.65
CA VAL A 49 4.35 -4.00 4.47
C VAL A 49 5.13 -2.68 4.54
N SER A 50 4.60 -1.67 5.23
CA SER A 50 5.38 -0.45 5.47
C SER A 50 6.67 -0.77 6.23
N GLY A 51 7.74 -0.08 5.86
CA GLY A 51 9.05 -0.21 6.45
C GLY A 51 10.07 0.72 5.79
N ASP A 52 11.27 0.72 6.35
CA ASP A 52 12.50 1.28 5.77
C ASP A 52 13.41 0.11 5.39
N TYR A 53 13.39 -0.25 4.10
CA TYR A 53 14.09 -1.42 3.58
C TYR A 53 15.44 -1.02 2.99
N LYS A 54 16.53 -1.56 3.56
CA LYS A 54 17.90 -1.31 3.10
C LYS A 54 18.40 -2.46 2.20
N PHE A 55 17.70 -2.69 1.10
CA PHE A 55 18.13 -3.65 0.09
C PHE A 55 19.19 -3.03 -0.83
N ASN A 56 20.14 -3.84 -1.29
CA ASN A 56 21.08 -3.42 -2.32
C ASN A 56 20.49 -3.64 -3.73
N ASP A 57 21.16 -3.13 -4.77
CA ASP A 57 20.69 -3.21 -6.16
C ASP A 57 20.48 -4.64 -6.66
N LEU A 58 21.32 -5.60 -6.22
CA LEU A 58 21.18 -7.01 -6.56
C LEU A 58 19.92 -7.62 -5.96
N GLN A 59 19.61 -7.28 -4.71
CA GLN A 59 18.42 -7.74 -4.01
C GLN A 59 17.15 -7.13 -4.61
N ILE A 60 17.18 -5.83 -4.95
CA ILE A 60 16.09 -5.15 -5.67
C ILE A 60 15.84 -5.82 -7.02
N LYS A 61 16.91 -6.08 -7.79
CA LYS A 61 16.82 -6.79 -9.06
C LYS A 61 16.23 -8.19 -8.88
N LYS A 62 16.65 -8.94 -7.85
CA LYS A 62 16.09 -10.27 -7.52
C LYS A 62 14.57 -10.20 -7.24
N ILE A 63 14.08 -9.17 -6.54
CA ILE A 63 12.64 -8.95 -6.30
C ILE A 63 11.93 -8.68 -7.64
N LYS A 64 12.46 -7.76 -8.45
CA LYS A 64 11.88 -7.37 -9.74
C LYS A 64 11.83 -8.55 -10.73
N ASP A 65 12.92 -9.31 -10.85
CA ASP A 65 13.01 -10.49 -11.72
C ASP A 65 12.07 -11.60 -11.25
N TRP A 66 11.94 -11.80 -9.92
CA TRP A 66 10.97 -12.74 -9.37
C TRP A 66 9.53 -12.35 -9.70
N ALA A 67 9.15 -11.08 -9.54
CA ALA A 67 7.83 -10.60 -9.92
C ALA A 67 7.60 -10.71 -11.42
N SER A 68 8.58 -10.33 -12.24
CA SER A 68 8.51 -10.33 -13.71
C SER A 68 8.17 -11.69 -14.32
N ARG A 69 8.45 -12.79 -13.60
CA ARG A 69 8.15 -14.18 -14.01
C ARG A 69 6.68 -14.60 -13.81
N GLY A 70 5.76 -13.68 -13.55
CA GLY A 70 4.34 -13.98 -13.35
C GLY A 70 3.88 -14.00 -11.89
N ASN A 71 4.76 -13.65 -10.95
CA ASN A 71 4.44 -13.65 -9.52
C ASN A 71 3.79 -12.33 -9.07
N THR A 72 3.19 -12.35 -7.88
CA THR A 72 2.47 -11.20 -7.32
C THR A 72 3.21 -10.59 -6.14
N ILE A 73 3.46 -9.28 -6.19
CA ILE A 73 3.85 -8.49 -5.01
C ILE A 73 2.61 -7.81 -4.45
N ILE A 74 2.42 -7.84 -3.14
CA ILE A 74 1.40 -7.07 -2.43
C ILE A 74 2.14 -6.10 -1.52
N SER A 75 1.95 -4.79 -1.73
CA SER A 75 2.60 -3.75 -0.94
C SER A 75 1.61 -2.90 -0.17
N ILE A 76 2.01 -2.45 1.02
CA ILE A 76 1.19 -1.58 1.89
C ILE A 76 1.98 -0.33 2.25
N GLY A 77 1.35 0.84 2.14
CA GLY A 77 1.88 2.11 2.62
C GLY A 77 3.29 2.38 2.08
N SER A 78 4.29 2.49 2.97
CA SER A 78 5.66 2.79 2.53
C SER A 78 6.33 1.64 1.79
N GLY A 79 5.78 0.41 1.86
CA GLY A 79 6.18 -0.69 0.98
C GLY A 79 5.83 -0.40 -0.48
N SER A 80 4.70 0.28 -0.75
CA SER A 80 4.33 0.73 -2.10
C SER A 80 5.27 1.84 -2.58
N LYS A 81 5.65 2.76 -1.68
CA LYS A 81 6.71 3.75 -1.95
C LYS A 81 8.04 3.08 -2.29
N PHE A 82 8.44 2.05 -1.56
CA PHE A 82 9.66 1.28 -1.84
C PHE A 82 9.67 0.70 -3.27
N LEU A 83 8.54 0.17 -3.76
CA LEU A 83 8.47 -0.34 -5.14
C LEU A 83 8.67 0.76 -6.19
N ILE A 84 8.10 1.95 -5.95
CA ILE A 84 8.19 3.10 -6.85
C ILE A 84 9.61 3.68 -6.84
N ASP A 85 10.15 3.98 -5.65
CA ASP A 85 11.46 4.62 -5.49
C ASP A 85 12.58 3.76 -6.10
N ASN A 86 12.45 2.43 -6.06
CA ASN A 86 13.42 1.49 -6.62
C ASN A 86 13.10 1.04 -8.06
N GLN A 87 12.16 1.71 -8.73
CA GLN A 87 11.80 1.45 -10.13
C GLN A 87 11.43 -0.02 -10.41
N ILE A 88 10.83 -0.69 -9.42
CA ILE A 88 10.25 -2.03 -9.59
C ILE A 88 8.95 -1.91 -10.39
N VAL A 89 8.22 -0.82 -10.18
CA VAL A 89 7.01 -0.42 -10.90
C VAL A 89 7.21 0.95 -11.56
N GLU A 90 6.38 1.28 -12.55
CA GLU A 90 6.40 2.57 -13.26
C GLU A 90 5.46 3.62 -12.66
N GLU A 91 4.79 3.28 -11.55
CA GLU A 91 3.84 4.15 -10.86
C GLU A 91 4.53 5.31 -10.16
N GLU A 92 3.78 6.39 -9.91
CA GLU A 92 4.33 7.62 -9.35
C GLU A 92 3.70 7.97 -8.01
N LEU A 93 4.52 8.57 -7.13
CA LEU A 93 4.02 9.22 -5.93
C LEU A 93 3.68 10.68 -6.21
N LEU A 94 2.66 11.18 -5.53
CA LEU A 94 2.42 12.61 -5.42
C LEU A 94 3.35 13.15 -4.33
N HIS A 95 4.40 13.83 -4.76
CA HIS A 95 5.27 14.55 -3.84
C HIS A 95 4.53 15.78 -3.29
N SER A 96 4.77 16.07 -2.01
CA SER A 96 4.39 17.36 -1.45
C SER A 96 5.20 18.45 -2.13
N ASP A 97 4.54 19.45 -2.70
CA ASP A 97 5.22 20.68 -3.11
C ASP A 97 5.87 21.29 -1.85
N ASN A 98 7.19 21.19 -1.75
CA ASN A 98 7.98 21.83 -0.68
C ASN A 98 8.07 23.36 -0.86
N ASN A 99 7.21 23.94 -1.72
CA ASN A 99 7.34 25.31 -2.24
C ASN A 99 6.29 26.29 -1.68
N SER A 100 5.58 25.96 -0.62
CA SER A 100 4.78 26.95 0.10
C SER A 100 5.48 27.32 1.40
N ASP A 101 6.09 28.51 1.41
CA ASP A 101 6.37 29.31 2.60
C ASP A 101 7.52 28.90 3.54
N ASN A 102 8.65 28.41 3.01
CA ASN A 102 9.87 28.30 3.83
C ASN A 102 10.41 29.68 4.32
N ASP A 103 9.93 30.78 3.73
CA ASP A 103 10.28 32.16 4.10
C ASP A 103 9.31 32.81 5.11
N LEU A 104 8.25 32.12 5.56
CA LEU A 104 7.37 32.64 6.61
C LEU A 104 7.98 32.40 8.00
N TYR A 105 8.23 33.49 8.74
CA TYR A 105 8.59 33.40 10.15
C TYR A 105 7.43 32.78 10.94
N LEU A 106 7.69 31.64 11.58
CA LEU A 106 6.75 30.95 12.46
C LEU A 106 7.32 30.92 13.88
N PRO A 107 6.52 31.19 14.92
CA PRO A 107 6.96 31.03 16.29
C PRO A 107 7.42 29.61 16.59
N TYR A 108 8.56 29.45 17.26
CA TYR A 108 9.09 28.14 17.65
C TYR A 108 8.10 27.33 18.50
N VAL A 109 7.29 28.00 19.32
CA VAL A 109 6.27 27.35 20.16
C VAL A 109 5.23 26.57 19.34
N ASP A 110 4.99 26.97 18.09
CA ASP A 110 4.00 26.35 17.20
C ASP A 110 4.63 25.25 16.33
N ALA A 111 5.95 25.06 16.35
CA ALA A 111 6.65 24.13 15.46
C ALA A 111 6.15 22.69 15.60
N SER A 112 5.88 22.23 16.83
CA SER A 112 5.36 20.89 17.09
C SER A 112 3.94 20.72 16.55
N ASN A 113 3.06 21.70 16.77
CA ASN A 113 1.68 21.68 16.28
C ASN A 113 1.65 21.75 14.74
N ASN A 114 2.48 22.60 14.14
CA ASN A 114 2.58 22.76 12.69
C ASN A 114 3.12 21.52 12.00
N SER A 115 4.08 20.82 12.61
CA SER A 115 4.60 19.56 12.07
C SER A 115 3.64 18.40 12.31
N GLY A 116 3.02 18.35 13.50
CA GLY A 116 2.11 17.28 13.90
C GLY A 116 0.82 17.27 13.09
N LYS A 117 0.24 18.43 12.78
CA LYS A 117 -1.01 18.52 12.00
C LYS A 117 -0.88 17.98 10.57
N GLU A 118 0.31 18.02 9.98
CA GLU A 118 0.56 17.45 8.64
C GLU A 118 0.69 15.92 8.65
N GLN A 119 0.86 15.30 9.82
CA GLN A 119 0.82 13.85 9.96
C GLN A 119 -0.63 13.35 9.94
N ILE A 120 -0.83 12.16 9.37
CA ILE A 120 -2.13 11.49 9.41
C ILE A 120 -2.09 10.45 10.53
N GLY A 121 -2.64 10.81 11.69
CA GLY A 121 -2.72 9.95 12.87
C GLY A 121 -3.76 8.84 12.79
N GLY A 122 -4.66 8.92 11.80
CA GLY A 122 -5.78 8.00 11.63
C GLY A 122 -7.01 8.75 11.14
N ILE A 123 -7.42 8.49 9.91
CA ILE A 123 -8.64 9.05 9.30
C ILE A 123 -9.40 7.93 8.59
N ILE A 124 -10.72 8.12 8.52
CA ILE A 124 -11.62 7.22 7.79
C ILE A 124 -12.04 7.93 6.51
N LEU A 125 -11.81 7.25 5.39
CA LEU A 125 -12.05 7.79 4.07
C LEU A 125 -13.07 6.97 3.29
N ARG A 126 -13.96 7.65 2.58
CA ARG A 126 -14.93 7.09 1.65
C ARG A 126 -14.27 6.86 0.30
N THR A 127 -14.31 5.62 -0.16
CA THR A 127 -13.77 5.22 -1.46
C THR A 127 -14.83 4.50 -2.30
N ASN A 128 -14.59 4.47 -3.61
CA ASN A 128 -15.33 3.62 -4.55
C ASN A 128 -14.42 2.48 -5.01
N VAL A 129 -14.93 1.25 -4.92
CA VAL A 129 -14.28 0.03 -5.42
C VAL A 129 -14.92 -0.42 -6.73
N ASP A 130 -14.10 -0.90 -7.66
CA ASP A 130 -14.57 -1.61 -8.85
C ASP A 130 -14.91 -3.08 -8.48
N LEU A 131 -16.21 -3.38 -8.43
CA LEU A 131 -16.72 -4.72 -8.11
C LEU A 131 -16.48 -5.75 -9.24
N THR A 132 -16.17 -5.29 -10.45
CA THR A 132 -15.90 -6.19 -11.59
C THR A 132 -14.45 -6.70 -11.60
N HIS A 133 -13.56 -6.02 -10.87
CA HIS A 133 -12.17 -6.41 -10.74
C HIS A 133 -12.02 -7.64 -9.82
N PRO A 134 -11.08 -8.58 -10.07
CA PRO A 134 -10.90 -9.76 -9.20
C PRO A 134 -10.70 -9.43 -7.72
N LEU A 135 -10.05 -8.31 -7.42
CA LEU A 135 -9.89 -7.81 -6.05
C LEU A 135 -11.22 -7.42 -5.38
N GLY A 136 -12.23 -7.02 -6.13
CA GLY A 136 -13.57 -6.70 -5.64
C GLY A 136 -14.44 -7.92 -5.33
N PHE A 137 -13.97 -9.15 -5.61
CA PHE A 137 -14.78 -10.36 -5.47
C PHE A 137 -15.40 -10.51 -4.06
N GLY A 138 -16.72 -10.69 -4.03
CA GLY A 138 -17.50 -10.85 -2.79
C GLY A 138 -17.69 -9.57 -1.99
N LEU A 139 -17.37 -8.40 -2.54
CA LEU A 139 -17.91 -7.12 -2.09
C LEU A 139 -19.24 -6.89 -2.81
N GLU A 140 -20.24 -6.40 -2.08
CA GLU A 140 -21.59 -6.13 -2.61
C GLU A 140 -21.87 -4.63 -2.78
N ASP A 141 -21.15 -3.79 -2.04
CA ASP A 141 -21.25 -2.33 -2.11
C ASP A 141 -20.01 -1.74 -2.77
N THR A 142 -20.23 -0.85 -3.74
CA THR A 142 -19.18 -0.04 -4.36
C THR A 142 -18.57 0.96 -3.39
N ASN A 143 -19.30 1.39 -2.37
CA ASN A 143 -18.80 2.32 -1.36
C ASN A 143 -18.07 1.56 -0.25
N LEU A 144 -16.77 1.81 -0.14
CA LEU A 144 -15.90 1.14 0.82
C LEU A 144 -15.18 2.16 1.71
N PRO A 145 -15.44 2.16 3.03
CA PRO A 145 -14.63 2.91 3.98
C PRO A 145 -13.22 2.30 4.11
N VAL A 146 -12.20 3.14 4.05
CA VAL A 146 -10.79 2.75 4.24
C VAL A 146 -10.15 3.54 5.37
N TYR A 147 -9.16 2.95 6.04
CA TYR A 147 -8.42 3.58 7.12
C TYR A 147 -7.03 3.99 6.66
N LYS A 148 -6.72 5.29 6.85
CA LYS A 148 -5.41 5.84 6.50
C LYS A 148 -4.71 6.38 7.73
N ASN A 149 -3.45 6.00 7.93
CA ASN A 149 -2.58 6.41 9.05
C ASN A 149 -1.15 6.74 8.58
N ASN A 150 -1.02 7.12 7.30
CA ASN A 150 0.25 7.43 6.66
C ASN A 150 0.05 8.54 5.63
N THR A 151 1.14 9.12 5.16
CA THR A 151 1.15 10.19 4.15
C THR A 151 1.66 9.70 2.79
N ILE A 152 1.43 8.42 2.48
CA ILE A 152 1.76 7.86 1.17
C ILE A 152 0.61 8.16 0.20
N TRP A 153 0.97 8.89 -0.86
CA TRP A 153 0.06 9.43 -1.85
C TRP A 153 0.42 8.85 -3.22
N ILE A 154 -0.27 7.79 -3.64
CA ILE A 154 0.01 7.14 -4.93
C ILE A 154 -0.87 7.79 -6.00
N LYS A 155 -0.27 8.27 -7.10
CA LYS A 155 -1.04 8.81 -8.22
C LYS A 155 -1.79 7.66 -8.93
N PRO A 156 -2.92 7.95 -9.59
CA PRO A 156 -3.53 6.99 -10.49
C PRO A 156 -2.52 6.56 -11.57
N SER A 157 -2.53 5.27 -11.91
CA SER A 157 -1.72 4.74 -13.01
C SER A 157 -2.08 5.37 -14.35
N LYS A 158 -1.12 5.37 -15.28
CA LYS A 158 -1.37 5.72 -16.69
C LYS A 158 -2.42 4.80 -17.31
N ASN A 159 -2.47 3.55 -16.85
CA ASN A 159 -3.51 2.62 -17.25
C ASN A 159 -4.82 2.92 -16.50
N ARG A 160 -5.89 3.11 -17.27
CA ARG A 160 -7.21 3.50 -16.72
C ARG A 160 -7.86 2.40 -15.90
N TYR A 161 -7.53 1.14 -16.15
CA TYR A 161 -8.10 -0.04 -15.49
C TYR A 161 -7.30 -0.51 -14.26
N SER A 162 -6.08 0.00 -14.07
CA SER A 162 -5.22 -0.38 -12.95
C SER A 162 -5.67 0.16 -11.60
N SER A 163 -6.52 1.20 -11.55
CA SER A 163 -6.98 1.80 -10.29
C SER A 163 -8.26 1.11 -9.79
N VAL A 164 -8.12 0.26 -8.78
CA VAL A 164 -9.20 -0.61 -8.27
C VAL A 164 -10.04 0.09 -7.20
N VAL A 165 -9.40 0.89 -6.34
CA VAL A 165 -10.09 1.65 -5.29
C VAL A 165 -9.66 3.11 -5.34
N ARG A 166 -10.64 3.99 -5.54
CA ARG A 166 -10.43 5.44 -5.69
C ARG A 166 -11.12 6.20 -4.57
N TYR A 167 -10.49 7.24 -4.04
CA TYR A 167 -11.16 8.15 -3.11
C TYR A 167 -12.32 8.87 -3.81
N THR A 168 -13.40 9.10 -3.07
CA THR A 168 -14.53 9.90 -3.57
C THR A 168 -14.20 11.39 -3.59
N ARG A 169 -15.08 12.22 -4.19
CA ARG A 169 -14.87 13.68 -4.27
C ARG A 169 -14.85 14.36 -2.91
N ASP A 170 -15.65 13.83 -1.98
CA ASP A 170 -15.70 14.22 -0.57
C ASP A 170 -15.37 12.99 0.29
N PRO A 171 -14.07 12.69 0.45
CA PRO A 171 -13.64 11.41 0.99
C PRO A 171 -13.65 11.38 2.51
N LEU A 172 -13.57 12.50 3.23
CA LEU A 172 -13.46 12.46 4.68
C LEU A 172 -14.79 11.98 5.32
N ILE A 173 -14.73 10.88 6.06
CA ILE A 173 -15.84 10.41 6.91
C ILE A 173 -15.60 10.84 8.35
N ASP A 174 -14.39 10.59 8.87
CA ASP A 174 -14.02 10.88 10.24
C ASP A 174 -12.50 11.10 10.40
N GLY A 175 -12.13 11.84 11.45
CA GLY A 175 -10.75 12.20 11.77
C GLY A 175 -10.34 13.59 11.24
N PHE A 176 -9.10 13.98 11.57
CA PHE A 176 -8.53 15.28 11.19
C PHE A 176 -7.59 15.16 9.99
N ILE A 177 -7.74 16.05 9.01
CA ILE A 177 -6.85 16.20 7.86
C ILE A 177 -6.71 17.69 7.52
N THR A 178 -5.51 18.13 7.21
CA THR A 178 -5.26 19.52 6.78
C THR A 178 -5.75 19.72 5.35
N ASP A 179 -6.06 20.96 4.98
CA ASP A 179 -6.47 21.30 3.61
C ASP A 179 -5.43 20.85 2.57
N ASN A 180 -4.15 20.93 2.92
CA ASN A 180 -3.04 20.46 2.09
C ASN A 180 -3.17 18.96 1.77
N ASN A 181 -3.31 18.13 2.80
CA ASN A 181 -3.48 16.70 2.63
C ASN A 181 -4.84 16.33 2.01
N HIS A 182 -5.89 17.10 2.31
CA HIS A 182 -7.21 16.89 1.73
C HIS A 182 -7.21 17.10 0.21
N LYS A 183 -6.47 18.08 -0.31
CA LYS A 183 -6.29 18.29 -1.75
C LYS A 183 -5.60 17.09 -2.42
N LYS A 184 -4.62 16.46 -1.77
CA LYS A 184 -3.87 15.31 -2.31
C LYS A 184 -4.77 14.09 -2.53
N LEU A 185 -5.78 13.89 -1.68
CA LEU A 185 -6.74 12.77 -1.80
C LEU A 185 -7.47 12.77 -3.15
N LYS A 186 -7.78 13.95 -3.70
CA LYS A 186 -8.50 14.06 -4.98
C LYS A 186 -7.68 13.62 -6.18
N SER A 187 -6.35 13.63 -6.05
CA SER A 187 -5.40 13.33 -7.13
C SER A 187 -4.68 12.01 -6.92
N THR A 188 -5.13 11.18 -5.97
CA THR A 188 -4.48 9.93 -5.58
C THR A 188 -5.49 8.78 -5.50
N VAL A 189 -4.98 7.57 -5.35
CA VAL A 189 -5.80 6.35 -5.23
C VAL A 189 -5.44 5.57 -3.97
N SER A 190 -6.38 4.74 -3.51
CA SER A 190 -6.21 3.90 -2.32
C SER A 190 -5.58 2.55 -2.67
N LEU A 191 -5.99 1.96 -3.80
CA LEU A 191 -5.49 0.68 -4.29
C LEU A 191 -5.35 0.71 -5.81
N LEU A 192 -4.19 0.30 -6.31
CA LEU A 192 -3.96 0.07 -7.74
C LEU A 192 -3.20 -1.24 -7.97
N VAL A 193 -3.20 -1.71 -9.21
CA VAL A 193 -2.37 -2.81 -9.68
C VAL A 193 -1.44 -2.32 -10.80
N SER A 194 -0.13 -2.47 -10.60
CA SER A 194 0.90 -2.18 -11.59
C SER A 194 1.41 -3.46 -12.24
N LYS A 195 1.62 -3.44 -13.55
CA LYS A 195 2.24 -4.55 -14.28
C LYS A 195 3.75 -4.58 -14.00
N ILE A 196 4.30 -5.78 -13.89
CA ILE A 196 5.76 -6.03 -13.80
C ILE A 196 6.05 -7.24 -14.68
N GLY A 197 6.51 -7.05 -15.92
CA GLY A 197 6.67 -8.16 -16.87
C GLY A 197 5.36 -8.95 -17.03
N GLU A 198 5.40 -10.25 -16.78
CA GLU A 198 4.22 -11.14 -16.74
C GLU A 198 3.50 -11.14 -15.37
N GLY A 199 4.16 -10.60 -14.35
CA GLY A 199 3.62 -10.47 -13.00
C GLY A 199 3.05 -9.09 -12.73
N ARG A 200 2.87 -8.80 -11.43
CA ARG A 200 2.18 -7.59 -10.99
C ARG A 200 2.51 -7.20 -9.56
N ALA A 201 2.31 -5.92 -9.25
CA ALA A 201 2.28 -5.39 -7.90
C ALA A 201 0.89 -4.84 -7.58
N ILE A 202 0.27 -5.35 -6.52
CA ILE A 202 -0.98 -4.85 -5.95
C ILE A 202 -0.60 -3.90 -4.81
N MET A 203 -0.83 -2.61 -5.03
CA MET A 203 -0.26 -1.53 -4.21
C MET A 203 -1.35 -0.84 -3.41
N PHE A 204 -1.37 -1.10 -2.10
CA PHE A 204 -2.21 -0.40 -1.15
C PHE A 204 -1.48 0.86 -0.67
N ALA A 205 -2.09 2.03 -0.85
CA ALA A 205 -1.63 3.28 -0.24
C ALA A 205 -1.99 3.31 1.26
N ASP A 206 -3.12 2.72 1.60
CA ASP A 206 -3.68 2.67 2.95
C ASP A 206 -3.38 1.31 3.60
N ASN A 207 -3.65 1.19 4.90
CA ASN A 207 -3.47 -0.09 5.60
C ASN A 207 -4.76 -0.90 5.56
N PRO A 208 -4.84 -1.99 4.78
CA PRO A 208 -6.07 -2.76 4.64
C PRO A 208 -6.41 -3.59 5.88
N ASN A 209 -5.44 -3.84 6.77
CA ASN A 209 -5.53 -4.81 7.87
C ASN A 209 -5.50 -4.16 9.26
N PHE A 210 -5.63 -2.83 9.34
CA PHE A 210 -5.40 -2.07 10.56
C PHE A 210 -6.20 -2.63 11.74
N ARG A 211 -5.49 -3.04 12.80
CA ARG A 211 -6.07 -3.65 14.03
C ARG A 211 -7.08 -4.80 13.79
N GLY A 212 -7.09 -5.43 12.62
CA GLY A 212 -7.99 -6.53 12.27
C GLY A 212 -9.49 -6.19 12.19
N ALA A 213 -9.86 -4.91 12.26
CA ALA A 213 -11.26 -4.45 12.37
C ALA A 213 -11.94 -4.15 11.02
N TRP A 214 -11.17 -3.97 9.95
CA TRP A 214 -11.67 -3.48 8.66
C TRP A 214 -12.02 -4.61 7.70
N TYR A 215 -13.19 -5.22 7.85
CA TYR A 215 -13.58 -6.41 7.08
C TYR A 215 -13.62 -6.22 5.56
N GLY A 216 -14.04 -5.05 5.09
CA GLY A 216 -14.07 -4.75 3.65
C GLY A 216 -12.67 -4.71 3.03
N THR A 217 -11.75 -3.96 3.61
CA THR A 217 -10.36 -3.89 3.13
C THR A 217 -9.56 -5.16 3.41
N ASN A 218 -9.85 -5.88 4.50
CA ASN A 218 -9.31 -7.23 4.74
C ASN A 218 -9.67 -8.16 3.57
N ARG A 219 -10.90 -8.08 3.05
CA ARG A 219 -11.33 -8.88 1.89
C ARG A 219 -10.55 -8.51 0.64
N LEU A 220 -10.33 -7.22 0.36
CA LEU A 220 -9.45 -6.79 -0.74
C LEU A 220 -8.05 -7.40 -0.62
N PHE A 221 -7.47 -7.38 0.59
CA PHE A 221 -6.16 -7.96 0.84
C PHE A 221 -6.13 -9.48 0.66
N LEU A 222 -7.17 -10.19 1.12
CA LEU A 222 -7.31 -11.64 0.90
C LEU A 222 -7.49 -11.96 -0.59
N ASN A 223 -8.30 -11.19 -1.32
CA ASN A 223 -8.45 -11.35 -2.75
C ASN A 223 -7.13 -11.08 -3.48
N ALA A 224 -6.30 -10.15 -3.00
CA ALA A 224 -4.96 -9.93 -3.56
C ALA A 224 -4.05 -11.15 -3.41
N ILE A 225 -4.18 -11.91 -2.32
CA ILE A 225 -3.43 -13.14 -2.10
C ILE A 225 -3.96 -14.30 -2.95
N LEU A 226 -5.29 -14.44 -2.99
CA LEU A 226 -5.95 -15.63 -3.56
C LEU A 226 -6.21 -15.52 -5.05
N LEU A 227 -6.46 -14.31 -5.54
CA LEU A 227 -6.87 -14.01 -6.91
C LEU A 227 -5.86 -13.11 -7.63
N GLY A 228 -4.73 -12.78 -6.98
CA GLY A 228 -3.68 -11.96 -7.58
C GLY A 228 -3.21 -12.53 -8.92
N ASP A 229 -3.06 -13.86 -9.01
CA ASP A 229 -2.66 -14.57 -10.23
C ASP A 229 -3.69 -14.48 -11.37
N LYS A 230 -4.95 -14.11 -11.08
CA LYS A 230 -6.05 -13.95 -12.06
C LYS A 230 -6.21 -12.52 -12.58
N ILE A 231 -5.44 -11.57 -12.07
CA ILE A 231 -5.48 -10.18 -12.54
C ILE A 231 -4.63 -10.04 -13.80
N ASP A 232 -5.24 -9.57 -14.88
CA ASP A 232 -4.56 -9.14 -16.09
C ASP A 232 -4.81 -7.64 -16.31
N ILE A 233 -3.76 -6.91 -16.66
CA ILE A 233 -3.81 -5.46 -16.88
C ILE A 233 -3.75 -5.24 -18.41
N PRO A 234 -4.84 -4.76 -19.03
CA PRO A 234 -4.92 -4.59 -20.49
C PRO A 234 -4.04 -3.47 -21.02
#